data_AF-A0A7S0NQD0-F1
#
_entry.id   AF-A0A7S0NQD0-F1
#
_cell.length_a   1.000
_cell.length_b   1.000
_cell.length_c   1.000
_cell.angle_alpha   90.00
_cell.angle_beta   90.00
_cell.angle_gamma   90.00
#
_symmetry.space_group_name_H-M   'P 1'
#
loop_
_entity.id
_entity.type
_entity.pdbx_description
1 polymer ?
#
loop_
_entity_poly.entity_id
_entity_poly.type
_entity_poly.pdbx_seq_one_letter_code
_entity_poly.pdbx_strand_id
1 'polypeptide(L)'
;GQFYDVGGRLAYYVDNLKLTAPYATSPCASGTSRWLKRTTCAESPIGTTTKANLVSALETAADDNPHVRDIGAVTCMQSEPIPVGAAVRADGTCWEHVHPNLYDAYDFTYW
;
A
#
# COMPACT_ATOMS: atom_id res chain seq x y z
N GLY A 1 -17.61 -1.56 3.80
CA GLY A 1 -18.03 -0.45 2.94
C GLY A 1 -18.66 0.63 3.76
N GLN A 2 -17.98 1.76 3.87
CA GLN A 2 -18.43 2.96 4.59
C GLN A 2 -18.48 4.14 3.61
N PHE A 3 -19.20 5.20 3.98
CA PHE A 3 -19.45 6.38 3.15
C PHE A 3 -18.56 7.55 3.58
N TYR A 4 -18.13 8.37 2.62
CA TYR A 4 -17.55 9.69 2.91
C TYR A 4 -17.98 10.69 1.84
N ASP A 5 -18.22 11.94 2.26
CA ASP A 5 -18.61 13.03 1.36
C ASP A 5 -17.37 13.71 0.80
N VAL A 6 -17.24 13.73 -0.53
CA VAL A 6 -16.29 14.58 -1.24
C VAL A 6 -17.07 15.45 -2.22
N GLY A 7 -17.22 16.73 -1.89
CA GLY A 7 -17.81 17.72 -2.80
C GLY A 7 -19.27 17.45 -3.16
N GLY A 8 -20.06 16.81 -2.29
CA GLY A 8 -21.49 16.54 -2.53
C GLY A 8 -21.77 15.33 -3.42
N ARG A 9 -20.79 14.43 -3.60
CA ARG A 9 -20.95 13.14 -4.29
C ARG A 9 -20.77 11.98 -3.31
N LEU A 10 -21.60 10.95 -3.45
CA LEU A 10 -21.49 9.72 -2.65
C LEU A 10 -20.29 8.91 -3.15
N ALA A 11 -19.14 9.06 -2.48
CA ALA A 11 -17.98 8.21 -2.71
C ALA A 11 -18.04 7.01 -1.76
N TYR A 12 -17.87 5.82 -2.31
CA TYR A 12 -17.69 4.59 -1.54
C TYR A 12 -16.24 4.18 -1.61
N TYR A 13 -15.73 3.65 -0.50
CA TYR A 13 -14.48 2.92 -0.51
C TYR A 13 -14.66 1.50 -0.03
N VAL A 14 -13.80 0.63 -0.56
CA VAL A 14 -13.76 -0.78 -0.19
C VAL A 14 -12.60 -1.02 0.77
N ASP A 15 -12.94 -1.57 1.92
CA ASP A 15 -12.02 -1.97 2.98
C ASP A 15 -11.92 -3.51 3.05
N ASN A 16 -10.92 -4.01 3.78
CA ASN A 16 -10.73 -5.45 4.03
C ASN A 16 -10.63 -6.31 2.76
N LEU A 17 -10.12 -5.75 1.66
CA LEU A 17 -9.83 -6.50 0.45
C LEU A 17 -8.73 -7.52 0.69
N LYS A 18 -8.97 -8.76 0.28
CA LYS A 18 -8.03 -9.86 0.45
C LYS A 18 -6.83 -9.68 -0.47
N LEU A 19 -5.63 -9.70 0.09
CA LEU A 19 -4.39 -9.76 -0.67
C LEU A 19 -4.10 -11.21 -1.11
N THR A 20 -4.88 -11.70 -2.07
CA THR A 20 -4.76 -13.05 -2.67
C THR A 20 -4.60 -12.94 -4.17
N ALA A 21 -4.21 -14.02 -4.86
CA ALA A 21 -4.12 -14.04 -6.31
C ALA A 21 -5.42 -13.50 -6.97
N PRO A 22 -5.34 -12.68 -8.03
CA PRO A 22 -4.12 -12.27 -8.75
C PRO A 22 -3.35 -11.10 -8.12
N TYR A 23 -3.87 -10.49 -7.04
CA TYR A 23 -3.35 -9.27 -6.43
C TYR A 23 -2.23 -9.50 -5.41
N ALA A 24 -1.97 -10.75 -5.03
CA ALA A 24 -0.86 -11.18 -4.19
C ALA A 24 0.48 -11.14 -4.95
N THR A 25 0.86 -9.95 -5.44
CA THR A 25 2.11 -9.73 -6.17
C THR A 25 3.13 -9.07 -5.25
N SER A 26 4.39 -9.51 -5.29
CA SER A 26 5.44 -8.84 -4.53
C SER A 26 5.59 -7.38 -5.00
N PRO A 27 5.75 -6.41 -4.09
CA PRO A 27 6.06 -5.02 -4.46
C PRO A 27 7.29 -4.86 -5.37
N CYS A 28 8.22 -5.84 -5.36
CA CYS A 28 9.38 -5.87 -6.25
C CYS A 28 9.03 -6.17 -7.72
N ALA A 29 7.90 -6.84 -7.95
CA ALA A 29 7.45 -7.25 -9.27
C ALA A 29 6.31 -6.36 -9.81
N SER A 30 5.76 -5.48 -8.96
CA SER A 30 4.66 -4.58 -9.30
C SER A 30 5.17 -3.20 -9.73
N GLY A 31 4.51 -2.60 -10.72
CA GLY A 31 4.78 -1.21 -11.11
C GLY A 31 4.33 -0.18 -10.06
N THR A 32 3.24 -0.48 -9.35
CA THR A 32 2.71 0.29 -8.22
C THR A 32 2.28 -0.68 -7.13
N SER A 33 2.49 -0.32 -5.86
CA SER A 33 2.03 -1.08 -4.70
C SER A 33 1.37 -0.17 -3.67
N ARG A 34 0.36 -0.68 -2.97
CA ARG A 34 -0.40 0.06 -1.97
C ARG A 34 -0.04 -0.36 -0.56
N TRP A 35 0.13 0.63 0.32
CA TRP A 35 0.57 0.43 1.69
C TRP A 35 -0.40 1.07 2.67
N LEU A 36 -0.94 0.27 3.59
CA LEU A 36 -1.87 0.71 4.63
C LEU A 36 -1.11 1.14 5.88
N LYS A 37 -1.46 2.31 6.41
CA LYS A 37 -1.00 2.82 7.69
C LYS A 37 -1.51 1.96 8.84
N ARG A 38 -0.59 1.48 9.68
CA ARG A 38 -0.87 0.69 10.89
C ARG A 38 -0.33 1.36 12.14
N THR A 39 -0.99 1.11 13.27
CA THR A 39 -0.55 1.57 14.59
C THR A 39 0.54 0.69 15.20
N THR A 40 0.53 -0.60 14.87
CA THR A 40 1.55 -1.57 15.28
C THR A 40 2.36 -2.03 14.08
N CYS A 41 3.61 -2.43 14.33
CA CYS A 41 4.49 -2.93 13.28
C CYS A 41 5.14 -4.24 13.70
N ALA A 42 4.64 -5.33 13.13
CA ALA A 42 5.35 -6.59 13.07
C ALA A 42 6.20 -6.58 11.80
N GLU A 43 7.38 -5.95 11.85
CA GLU A 43 8.22 -5.81 10.66
C GLU A 43 8.53 -7.16 10.04
N SER A 44 8.37 -7.23 8.71
CA SER A 44 8.69 -8.42 7.95
C SER A 44 10.19 -8.55 7.71
N PRO A 45 10.71 -9.78 7.57
CA PRO A 45 12.10 -9.99 7.19
C PRO A 45 12.31 -9.53 5.75
N ILE A 46 12.91 -8.35 5.59
CA ILE A 46 13.30 -7.77 4.30
C ILE A 46 14.79 -7.47 4.40
N GLY A 47 15.56 -7.89 3.40
CA GLY A 47 17.01 -7.65 3.39
C GLY A 47 17.35 -6.16 3.32
N THR A 48 18.50 -5.79 3.88
CA THR A 48 18.83 -4.40 4.25
C THR A 48 18.74 -3.42 3.07
N THR A 49 19.26 -3.80 1.90
CA THR A 49 19.23 -2.90 0.72
C THR A 49 17.82 -2.73 0.18
N THR A 50 17.07 -3.83 0.03
CA THR A 50 15.67 -3.77 -0.40
C THR A 50 14.82 -2.97 0.60
N LYS A 51 15.05 -3.14 1.90
CA LYS A 51 14.38 -2.37 2.95
C LYS A 51 14.69 -0.88 2.84
N ALA A 52 15.94 -0.50 2.63
CA ALA A 52 16.32 0.90 2.48
C ALA A 52 15.63 1.57 1.27
N ASN A 53 15.58 0.88 0.12
CA ASN A 53 14.88 1.37 -1.07
C ASN A 53 13.37 1.49 -0.83
N LEU A 54 12.76 0.51 -0.17
CA LEU A 54 11.34 0.53 0.17
C LEU A 54 11.01 1.69 1.12
N VAL A 55 11.81 1.90 2.17
CA VAL A 55 11.63 3.00 3.12
C VAL A 55 11.76 4.33 2.40
N SER A 56 12.79 4.51 1.57
CA SER A 56 12.96 5.74 0.79
C SER A 56 11.77 6.00 -0.14
N ALA A 57 11.21 4.98 -0.77
CA ALA A 57 10.03 5.11 -1.63
C ALA A 57 8.79 5.52 -0.82
N LEU A 58 8.59 4.93 0.36
CA LEU A 58 7.50 5.30 1.26
C LEU A 58 7.65 6.75 1.74
N GLU A 59 8.83 7.17 2.18
CA GLU A 59 9.04 8.52 2.74
C GLU A 59 8.91 9.64 1.71
N THR A 60 9.14 9.33 0.43
CA THR A 60 9.10 10.31 -0.67
C THR A 60 7.79 10.28 -1.47
N ALA A 61 6.90 9.33 -1.20
CA ALA A 61 5.63 9.25 -1.90
C ALA A 61 4.74 10.45 -1.52
N ALA A 62 4.31 11.18 -2.54
CA ALA A 62 3.31 12.22 -2.40
C ALA A 62 1.92 11.57 -2.51
N ASP A 63 1.23 11.42 -1.37
CA ASP A 63 -0.14 10.91 -1.30
C ASP A 63 -0.94 11.72 -0.27
N ASP A 64 -2.11 12.20 -0.67
CA ASP A 64 -3.02 12.97 0.19
C ASP A 64 -3.92 12.05 1.04
N ASN A 65 -3.91 10.74 0.80
CA ASN A 65 -4.72 9.78 1.54
C ASN A 65 -4.14 9.55 2.95
N PRO A 66 -4.92 9.78 4.03
CA PRO A 66 -4.42 9.63 5.40
C PRO A 66 -4.26 8.18 5.85
N HIS A 67 -4.80 7.22 5.10
CA HIS A 67 -4.85 5.80 5.46
C HIS A 67 -3.94 4.93 4.62
N VAL A 68 -3.84 5.19 3.32
CA VAL A 68 -3.00 4.41 2.41
C VAL A 68 -1.97 5.31 1.73
N ARG A 69 -0.90 4.69 1.25
CA ARG A 69 0.11 5.32 0.43
C ARG A 69 0.41 4.42 -0.76
N ASP A 70 0.30 4.97 -1.95
CA ASP A 70 0.77 4.30 -3.16
C ASP A 70 2.23 4.67 -3.44
N ILE A 71 3.05 3.65 -3.72
CA ILE A 71 4.44 3.84 -4.17
C ILE A 71 4.64 3.16 -5.51
N GLY A 72 5.52 3.76 -6.33
CA GLY A 72 5.95 3.16 -7.59
C GLY A 72 6.86 1.94 -7.38
N ALA A 73 7.43 1.47 -8.48
CA ALA A 73 8.28 0.29 -8.51
C ALA A 73 9.48 0.44 -7.55
N VAL A 74 9.66 -0.56 -6.68
CA VAL A 74 10.80 -0.62 -5.76
C VAL A 74 11.88 -1.51 -6.38
N THR A 75 13.10 -0.99 -6.46
CA THR A 75 14.24 -1.81 -6.88
C THR A 75 14.62 -2.75 -5.75
N CYS A 76 14.47 -4.05 -5.98
CA CYS A 76 14.82 -5.10 -5.02
C CYS A 76 16.04 -5.89 -5.47
N MET A 77 16.83 -6.38 -4.52
CA MET A 77 17.79 -7.44 -4.82
C MET A 77 17.02 -8.72 -5.18
N GLN A 78 17.40 -9.38 -6.29
CA GLN A 78 16.66 -10.54 -6.81
C GLN A 78 16.54 -11.69 -5.81
N SER A 79 17.50 -11.85 -4.91
CA SER A 79 17.49 -12.86 -3.84
C SER A 79 16.65 -12.48 -2.63
N GLU A 80 16.11 -11.26 -2.57
CA GLU A 80 15.44 -10.70 -1.40
C GLU A 80 14.16 -9.95 -1.80
N PRO A 81 13.14 -10.66 -2.34
CA PRO A 81 11.87 -10.03 -2.67
C PRO A 81 11.14 -9.59 -1.40
N ILE A 82 10.39 -8.50 -1.52
CA ILE A 82 9.47 -8.04 -0.47
C ILE A 82 8.31 -9.03 -0.41
N PRO A 83 8.04 -9.66 0.76
CA PRO A 83 6.91 -10.56 0.90
C PRO A 83 5.56 -9.88 0.59
N VAL A 84 4.61 -10.65 0.07
CA VAL A 84 3.21 -10.20 -0.01
C VAL A 84 2.68 -10.00 1.41
N GLY A 85 2.00 -8.89 1.68
CA GLY A 85 1.56 -8.55 3.03
C GLY A 85 2.67 -8.04 3.95
N ALA A 86 3.85 -7.72 3.42
CA ALA A 86 4.97 -7.26 4.22
C ALA A 86 4.65 -5.97 4.98
N ALA A 87 5.19 -5.87 6.20
CA ALA A 87 5.12 -4.65 7.00
C ALA A 87 6.52 -4.06 7.23
N VAL A 88 6.62 -2.73 7.19
CA VAL A 88 7.88 -1.98 7.33
C VAL A 88 7.64 -0.66 8.06
N ARG A 89 8.63 -0.19 8.82
CA ARG A 89 8.62 1.17 9.38
C ARG A 89 9.32 2.16 8.43
N ALA A 90 8.65 3.26 8.15
CA ALA A 90 9.15 4.42 7.39
C ALA A 90 8.51 5.67 8.00
N ASP A 91 9.17 6.83 8.02
CA ASP A 91 8.66 8.10 8.59
C ASP A 91 8.06 8.03 10.02
N GLY A 92 8.46 7.04 10.83
CA GLY A 92 7.89 6.77 12.15
C GLY A 92 6.53 6.05 12.11
N THR A 93 5.96 5.84 10.92
CA THR A 93 4.73 5.10 10.69
C THR A 93 5.01 3.63 10.34
N CYS A 94 4.08 2.74 10.67
CA CYS A 94 4.10 1.39 10.12
C CYS A 94 3.24 1.31 8.86
N TRP A 95 3.79 0.68 7.83
CA TRP A 95 3.15 0.49 6.54
C TRP A 95 3.05 -0.99 6.24
N GLU A 96 1.86 -1.48 5.91
CA GLU A 96 1.60 -2.87 5.49
C GLU A 96 1.21 -2.91 4.02
N HIS A 97 1.85 -3.75 3.23
CA HIS A 97 1.49 -3.98 1.84
C HIS A 97 0.10 -4.63 1.76
N VAL A 98 -0.82 -4.03 1.03
CA VAL A 98 -2.23 -4.43 0.95
C VAL A 98 -2.70 -4.54 -0.49
N HIS A 99 -3.95 -4.98 -0.66
CA HIS A 99 -4.59 -5.04 -1.97
C HIS A 99 -4.54 -3.67 -2.67
N PRO A 100 -4.23 -3.61 -3.99
CA PRO A 100 -4.03 -2.35 -4.71
C PRO A 100 -5.25 -1.44 -4.72
N ASN A 101 -6.46 -1.99 -4.61
CA ASN A 101 -7.70 -1.20 -4.60
C ASN A 101 -8.22 -0.87 -3.19
N LEU A 102 -7.46 -1.16 -2.13
CA LEU A 102 -7.91 -0.91 -0.76
C LEU A 102 -8.04 0.61 -0.54
N TYR A 103 -9.20 1.11 -0.10
CA TYR A 103 -9.49 2.55 0.00
C TYR A 103 -9.59 3.30 -1.34
N ASP A 104 -9.79 2.62 -2.47
CA ASP A 104 -10.17 3.32 -3.70
C ASP A 104 -11.57 3.94 -3.58
N ALA A 105 -11.71 5.14 -4.12
CA ALA A 105 -12.96 5.87 -4.24
C ALA A 105 -13.70 5.44 -5.52
N TYR A 106 -14.94 4.99 -5.40
CA TYR A 106 -15.80 4.72 -6.56
C TYR A 106 -16.99 5.68 -6.55
N ASP A 107 -17.13 6.42 -7.65
CA ASP A 107 -18.30 7.25 -7.95
C ASP A 107 -19.24 6.45 -8.86
N PHE A 108 -20.41 6.08 -8.35
CA PHE A 108 -21.40 5.28 -9.08
C PHE A 108 -22.40 6.13 -9.89
N THR A 109 -22.15 7.44 -10.05
CA THR A 109 -23.04 8.30 -10.86
C THR A 109 -22.99 8.02 -12.35
N TYR A 110 -21.99 7.28 -12.83
CA TYR A 110 -21.81 6.91 -14.25
C TYR A 110 -21.50 5.42 -14.43
N TRP A 111 -22.48 4.55 -14.12
CA TRP A 111 -22.41 3.11 -14.41
C TRP A 111 -22.90 2.77 -15.81
#